data_AF-A0A946BJU7-F1
#
_entry.id   AF-A0A946BJU7-F1
#
_cell.length_a   1.000
_cell.length_b   1.000
_cell.length_c   1.000
_cell.angle_alpha   90.00
_cell.angle_beta   90.00
_cell.angle_gamma   90.00
#
_symmetry.space_group_name_H-M   'P 1'
#
loop_
_entity.id
_entity.type
_entity.pdbx_description
1 polymer ?
#
loop_
_entity_poly.entity_id
_entity_poly.type
_entity_poly.pdbx_seq_one_letter_code
_entity_poly.pdbx_strand_id
1 'polypeptide(L)'
;DDFKKKVFADNGVSIAWAEMPYQAGGWANDTAYNQSEVFEYMASADPVYRKVYFAGDWFSYWPGWQVGALDSAHFATDQIVEASLKVK
;
A
#
# COMPACT_ATOMS: atom_id res chain seq x y z
N ASP A 1 25.07 -13.24 27.19
CA ASP A 1 23.89 -12.76 26.46
C ASP A 1 23.92 -13.35 25.05
N ASP A 2 22.94 -14.18 24.70
CA ASP A 2 22.85 -14.92 23.43
C ASP A 2 22.63 -13.99 22.24
N PHE A 3 22.01 -12.83 22.47
CA PHE A 3 21.75 -11.80 21.46
C PHE A 3 23.03 -11.31 20.77
N LYS A 4 24.05 -10.93 21.55
CA LYS A 4 25.32 -10.39 21.02
C LYS A 4 26.11 -11.38 20.16
N LYS A 5 25.87 -12.69 20.30
CA LYS A 5 26.52 -13.72 19.47
C LYS A 5 25.87 -13.89 18.10
N LYS A 6 24.67 -13.32 17.89
CA LYS A 6 23.87 -13.44 16.67
C LYS A 6 23.78 -12.13 15.88
N VAL A 7 24.35 -11.05 16.40
CA VAL A 7 24.43 -9.75 15.73
C VAL A 7 25.80 -9.65 15.05
N PHE A 8 25.81 -9.71 13.73
CA PHE A 8 27.00 -9.57 12.90
C PHE A 8 27.08 -8.14 12.39
N ALA A 9 27.77 -7.25 13.11
CA ALA A 9 27.88 -5.83 12.76
C ALA A 9 28.42 -5.64 11.33
N ASP A 10 29.38 -6.48 10.95
CA ASP A 10 30.05 -6.47 9.64
C ASP A 10 29.10 -6.82 8.48
N ASN A 11 27.93 -7.39 8.77
CA ASN A 11 26.88 -7.74 7.81
C ASN A 11 25.67 -6.78 7.87
N GLY A 12 25.78 -5.68 8.61
CA GLY A 12 24.72 -4.69 8.72
C GLY A 12 24.46 -3.99 7.38
N VAL A 13 23.18 -3.77 7.06
CA VAL A 13 22.75 -2.95 5.92
C VAL A 13 21.90 -1.81 6.45
N SER A 14 22.15 -0.60 5.95
CA SER A 14 21.31 0.57 6.19
C SER A 14 20.68 1.01 4.88
N ILE A 15 19.39 1.36 4.92
CA ILE A 15 18.64 1.85 3.76
C ILE A 15 18.10 3.23 4.09
N ALA A 16 18.50 4.23 3.31
CA ALA A 16 17.93 5.57 3.35
C ALA A 16 16.69 5.62 2.46
N TRP A 17 15.54 5.14 2.97
CA TRP A 17 14.30 5.04 2.20
C TRP A 17 13.83 6.35 1.56
N ALA A 18 14.15 7.50 2.17
CA ALA A 18 13.84 8.82 1.61
C ALA A 18 14.62 9.16 0.32
N GLU A 19 15.73 8.45 0.07
CA GLU A 19 16.61 8.65 -1.09
C GLU A 19 16.45 7.54 -2.14
N MET A 20 15.54 6.58 -1.91
CA MET A 20 15.31 5.48 -2.87
C MET A 20 14.52 5.99 -4.09
N PRO A 21 15.00 5.72 -5.32
CA PRO A 21 14.28 6.14 -6.52
C PRO A 21 12.90 5.49 -6.57
N TYR A 22 11.91 6.24 -7.06
CA TYR A 22 10.52 5.82 -7.19
C TYR A 22 9.77 5.59 -5.86
N GLN A 23 10.38 5.91 -4.71
CA GLN A 23 9.73 5.92 -3.41
C GLN A 23 9.90 7.27 -2.73
N ALA A 24 8.83 7.80 -2.12
CA ALA A 24 8.90 9.03 -1.33
C ALA A 24 9.26 8.77 0.15
N GLY A 25 9.46 7.50 0.54
CA GLY A 25 9.69 7.07 1.91
C GLY A 25 9.58 5.56 2.07
N GLY A 26 9.71 5.08 3.31
CA GLY A 26 9.73 3.65 3.61
C GLY A 26 8.35 3.00 3.63
N TRP A 27 7.36 3.66 4.24
CA TRP A 27 5.99 3.17 4.34
C TRP A 27 4.99 4.31 4.56
N ALA A 28 3.72 4.03 4.27
CA ALA A 28 2.61 4.93 4.54
C ALA A 28 2.33 5.07 6.04
N ASN A 29 1.88 6.26 6.47
CA ASN A 29 1.26 6.42 7.78
C ASN A 29 -0.15 5.78 7.77
N ASP A 30 -0.76 5.62 8.94
CA ASP A 30 -2.10 5.08 9.19
C ASP A 30 -3.22 5.96 8.58
N THR A 31 -3.21 6.14 7.27
CA THR A 31 -3.99 7.13 6.52
C THR A 31 -5.49 6.85 6.64
N ALA A 32 -5.89 5.58 6.64
CA ALA A 32 -7.28 5.17 6.85
C ALA A 32 -7.83 5.60 8.23
N TYR A 33 -6.97 5.77 9.23
CA TYR A 33 -7.36 6.12 10.60
C TYR A 33 -7.13 7.59 10.92
N ASN A 34 -6.01 8.15 10.47
CA ASN A 34 -5.59 9.52 10.77
C ASN A 34 -6.15 10.54 9.77
N GLN A 35 -6.50 10.10 8.57
CA GLN A 35 -7.00 10.93 7.46
C GLN A 35 -8.13 10.19 6.71
N SER A 36 -9.13 9.71 7.45
CA SER A 36 -10.20 8.85 6.91
C SER A 36 -10.95 9.47 5.73
N GLU A 37 -11.18 10.78 5.73
CA GLU A 37 -11.83 11.48 4.61
C GLU A 37 -10.98 11.41 3.32
N VAL A 38 -9.65 11.55 3.43
CA VAL A 38 -8.74 11.42 2.29
C VAL A 38 -8.72 9.98 1.80
N PHE A 39 -8.69 9.02 2.72
CA PHE A 39 -8.73 7.61 2.39
C PHE A 39 -10.05 7.23 1.69
N GLU A 40 -11.19 7.68 2.21
CA GLU A 40 -12.50 7.49 1.58
C GLU A 40 -12.58 8.16 0.22
N TYR A 41 -12.05 9.37 0.08
CA TYR A 41 -11.97 10.04 -1.23
C TYR A 41 -11.14 9.22 -2.21
N MET A 42 -9.96 8.73 -1.82
CA MET A 42 -9.11 7.90 -2.67
C MET A 42 -9.75 6.54 -3.01
N ALA A 43 -10.41 5.91 -2.04
CA ALA A 43 -11.09 4.63 -2.22
C ALA A 43 -12.38 4.77 -3.05
N SER A 44 -13.01 5.94 -3.04
CA SER A 44 -14.23 6.26 -3.79
C SER A 44 -13.98 7.11 -5.04
N ALA A 45 -12.74 7.50 -5.33
CA ALA A 45 -12.32 8.30 -6.48
C ALA A 45 -12.44 7.49 -7.77
N ASP A 46 -13.67 7.25 -8.21
CA ASP A 46 -14.18 7.06 -9.58
C ASP A 46 -15.59 6.42 -9.46
N PRO A 47 -16.61 7.17 -8.99
CA PRO A 47 -17.93 6.60 -8.74
C PRO A 47 -18.70 6.31 -10.04
N VAL A 48 -18.24 6.82 -11.19
CA VAL A 48 -18.96 6.72 -12.47
C VAL A 48 -17.94 6.59 -13.62
N TYR A 49 -17.84 5.38 -14.19
CA TYR A 49 -16.95 4.98 -15.29
C TYR A 49 -15.51 4.58 -14.92
N ARG A 50 -15.31 3.86 -13.79
CA ARG A 50 -14.09 3.11 -13.39
C ARG A 50 -13.09 2.83 -14.53
N LYS A 51 -12.24 3.81 -14.83
CA LYS A 51 -11.12 3.68 -15.79
C LYS A 51 -9.79 3.63 -15.08
N VAL A 52 -9.75 4.10 -13.84
CA VAL A 52 -8.57 4.15 -13.00
C VAL A 52 -8.87 3.37 -11.72
N TYR A 53 -7.96 2.47 -11.36
CA TYR A 53 -8.04 1.65 -10.17
C TYR A 53 -6.72 1.80 -9.41
N PHE A 54 -6.82 1.92 -8.09
CA PHE A 54 -5.65 2.05 -7.23
C PHE A 54 -5.44 0.79 -6.39
N ALA A 55 -4.17 0.43 -6.22
CA ALA A 55 -3.71 -0.67 -5.38
C ALA A 55 -2.34 -0.34 -4.80
N GLY A 56 -1.97 -1.00 -3.70
CA GLY A 56 -0.76 -0.73 -2.92
C GLY A 56 -1.08 -0.61 -1.42
N ASP A 57 -0.04 -0.66 -0.57
CA ASP A 57 -0.22 -0.62 0.88
C ASP A 57 -1.01 0.63 1.35
N TRP A 58 -0.82 1.77 0.67
CA TRP A 58 -1.54 3.03 0.88
C TRP A 58 -3.06 2.94 0.67
N PHE A 59 -3.53 1.98 -0.13
CA PHE A 59 -4.94 1.82 -0.51
C PHE A 59 -5.63 0.72 0.30
N SER A 60 -5.23 0.57 1.56
CA SER A 60 -5.78 -0.42 2.48
C SER A 60 -5.87 0.11 3.91
N TYR A 61 -6.58 -0.62 4.76
CA TYR A 61 -6.57 -0.40 6.21
C TYR A 61 -5.29 -0.90 6.90
N TRP A 62 -4.34 -1.47 6.14
CA TRP A 62 -3.04 -1.98 6.62
C TRP A 62 -1.85 -1.28 5.94
N PRO A 63 -1.75 0.06 6.02
CA PRO A 63 -0.65 0.81 5.39
C PRO A 63 0.72 0.39 5.92
N GLY A 64 1.73 0.38 5.05
CA GLY A 64 3.09 -0.05 5.37
C GLY A 64 3.30 -1.56 5.52
N TRP A 65 2.23 -2.35 5.45
CA TRP A 65 2.31 -3.81 5.53
C TRP A 65 2.06 -4.48 4.18
N GLN A 66 2.77 -5.57 3.93
CA GLN A 66 2.63 -6.35 2.70
C GLN A 66 1.20 -6.90 2.53
N VAL A 67 0.50 -7.23 3.62
CA VAL A 67 -0.90 -7.68 3.57
C VAL A 67 -1.82 -6.60 3.00
N GLY A 68 -1.60 -5.33 3.35
CA GLY A 68 -2.36 -4.21 2.80
C GLY A 68 -2.17 -4.04 1.29
N ALA A 69 -0.94 -4.25 0.81
CA ALA A 69 -0.65 -4.24 -0.63
C ALA A 69 -1.35 -5.39 -1.37
N LEU A 70 -1.39 -6.59 -0.76
CA LEU A 70 -2.06 -7.74 -1.36
C LEU A 70 -3.59 -7.58 -1.38
N ASP A 71 -4.17 -7.17 -0.25
CA ASP A 71 -5.62 -6.99 -0.12
C ASP A 71 -6.15 -5.93 -1.09
N SER A 72 -5.45 -4.80 -1.21
CA SER A 72 -5.83 -3.75 -2.16
C SER A 72 -5.69 -4.20 -3.62
N ALA A 73 -4.72 -5.05 -3.95
CA ALA A 73 -4.58 -5.62 -5.29
C ALA A 73 -5.74 -6.57 -5.65
N HIS A 74 -6.18 -7.40 -4.71
CA HIS A 74 -7.39 -8.22 -4.88
C HIS A 74 -8.62 -7.33 -5.09
N PHE A 75 -8.79 -6.33 -4.24
CA PHE A 75 -9.92 -5.39 -4.35
C PHE A 75 -9.94 -4.66 -5.69
N ALA A 76 -8.81 -4.14 -6.16
CA ALA A 76 -8.71 -3.50 -7.47
C ALA A 76 -9.05 -4.48 -8.62
N THR A 77 -8.59 -5.73 -8.53
CA THR A 77 -8.88 -6.77 -9.53
C THR A 77 -10.38 -7.08 -9.59
N ASP A 78 -11.05 -7.25 -8.45
CA ASP A 78 -12.48 -7.48 -8.38
C ASP A 78 -13.26 -6.31 -9.01
N GLN A 79 -12.84 -5.08 -8.74
CA GLN A 79 -13.45 -3.89 -9.32
C GLN A 79 -13.27 -3.80 -10.85
N ILE A 80 -12.14 -4.26 -11.39
CA ILE A 80 -11.87 -4.35 -12.84
C ILE A 80 -12.80 -5.39 -13.46
N VAL A 81 -12.89 -6.57 -12.86
CA VAL A 81 -13.76 -7.65 -13.35
C VAL A 81 -15.21 -7.18 -13.37
N GLU A 82 -15.70 -6.61 -12.26
CA GLU A 82 -17.07 -6.09 -12.16
C GLU A 82 -17.38 -5.07 -13.25
N ALA A 83 -16.48 -4.10 -13.48
CA ALA A 83 -16.67 -3.10 -14.52
C ALA A 83 -16.69 -3.72 -15.93
N SER A 84 -15.81 -4.69 -16.20
CA SER A 84 -15.75 -5.38 -17.49
C SER A 84 -17.04 -6.15 -17.82
N LEU A 85 -17.75 -6.64 -16.79
CA LEU A 85 -19.03 -7.33 -16.96
C LEU A 85 -20.19 -6.37 -17.20
N LYS A 86 -20.17 -5.17 -16.60
CA LYS A 86 -21.22 -4.15 -16.76
C LYS A 86 -21.19 -3.44 -18.13
N VAL A 87 -20.10 -3.57 -18.88
CA VAL A 87 -19.94 -3.00 -20.23
C VAL A 87 -20.53 -3.93 -21.31
N LYS A 88 -20.89 -5.17 -20.97
CA LYS A 88 -21.63 -6.09 -21.87
C LYS A 88 -23.13 -5.85 -21.81
#